data_AF-A0A3N0BTP7-F1
#
_entry.id   AF-A0A3N0BTP7-F1
#
_cell.length_a   1.000
_cell.length_b   1.000
_cell.length_c   1.000
_cell.angle_alpha   90.00
_cell.angle_beta   90.00
_cell.angle_gamma   90.00
#
_symmetry.space_group_name_H-M   'P 1'
#
loop_
_entity.id
_entity.type
_entity.pdbx_description
1 polymer ?
#
loop_
_entity_poly.entity_id
_entity_poly.type
_entity_poly.pdbx_seq_one_letter_code
_entity_poly.pdbx_strand_id
1 'polypeptide(L)'
;MRKLFLALLLTTIILSCKKNTEGSNEIYGKWKLTETLFDIGNGQGKYTKVTGPYKFIIFDKSGTVKGDVMPDITRFKLVDSVKIELISNNYIMPITHRYKVSGNKLEINPPCIEGCGLKFVRQ
;
A
#
# COMPACT_ATOMS: atom_id res chain seq x y z
N MET A 1 -31.94 -53.66 -3.29
CA MET A 1 -31.62 -52.36 -3.94
C MET A 1 -32.26 -51.20 -3.18
N ARG A 2 -31.63 -50.60 -2.16
CA ARG A 2 -32.12 -49.30 -1.60
C ARG A 2 -31.27 -48.62 -0.52
N LYS A 3 -30.01 -49.00 -0.28
CA LYS A 3 -29.21 -48.38 0.81
C LYS A 3 -27.82 -47.89 0.40
N LEU A 4 -27.49 -47.91 -0.90
CA LEU A 4 -26.15 -47.50 -1.37
C LEU A 4 -26.10 -46.14 -2.10
N PHE A 5 -27.22 -45.43 -2.21
CA PHE A 5 -27.28 -44.15 -2.93
C PHE A 5 -27.28 -42.92 -2.00
N LEU A 6 -27.28 -43.10 -0.68
CA LEU A 6 -27.34 -42.00 0.29
C LEU A 6 -25.97 -41.52 0.79
N ALA A 7 -24.88 -42.18 0.37
CA ALA A 7 -23.53 -41.84 0.81
C ALA A 7 -22.76 -40.92 -0.16
N LEU A 8 -23.28 -40.66 -1.37
CA LEU A 8 -22.56 -39.92 -2.41
C LEU A 8 -22.94 -38.43 -2.50
N LEU A 9 -23.96 -37.98 -1.76
CA LEU A 9 -24.46 -36.60 -1.86
C LEU A 9 -23.85 -35.63 -0.83
N LEU A 10 -23.01 -36.12 0.10
CA LEU A 10 -22.50 -35.31 1.22
C LEU A 10 -21.06 -34.78 1.03
N THR A 11 -20.38 -35.13 -0.06
CA THR A 11 -18.94 -34.82 -0.24
C THR A 11 -18.64 -33.62 -1.14
N THR A 12 -19.64 -32.92 -1.69
CA THR A 12 -19.42 -31.85 -2.68
C THR A 12 -19.39 -30.42 -2.13
N ILE A 13 -19.50 -30.20 -0.82
CA ILE A 13 -19.61 -28.83 -0.26
C ILE A 13 -18.23 -28.17 0.03
N ILE A 14 -17.10 -28.87 -0.10
CA ILE A 14 -15.82 -28.39 0.45
C ILE A 14 -14.87 -27.61 -0.48
N LEU A 15 -15.28 -27.14 -1.67
CA LEU A 15 -14.33 -26.50 -2.61
C LEU A 15 -14.75 -25.14 -3.19
N SER A 16 -15.48 -24.31 -2.46
CA SER A 16 -15.57 -22.88 -2.78
C SER A 16 -14.87 -22.01 -1.74
N CYS A 17 -13.60 -22.30 -1.47
CA CYS A 17 -12.68 -21.26 -1.04
C CYS A 17 -12.50 -20.28 -2.20
N LYS A 18 -13.37 -19.27 -2.30
CA LYS A 18 -12.95 -18.02 -2.93
C LYS A 18 -11.73 -17.57 -2.14
N LYS A 19 -10.56 -17.53 -2.79
CA LYS A 19 -9.39 -16.87 -2.25
C LYS A 19 -9.78 -15.41 -2.13
N ASN A 20 -10.36 -15.04 -1.00
CA ASN A 20 -10.51 -13.64 -0.64
C ASN A 20 -9.07 -13.15 -0.60
N THR A 21 -8.69 -12.36 -1.60
CA THR A 21 -7.55 -11.47 -1.47
C THR A 21 -7.98 -10.41 -0.46
N GLU A 22 -8.15 -10.81 0.80
CA GLU A 22 -8.06 -9.88 1.91
C GLU A 22 -6.71 -9.23 1.72
N GLY A 23 -6.74 -7.96 1.33
CA GLY A 23 -5.51 -7.24 1.05
C GLY A 23 -4.65 -7.33 2.30
N SER A 24 -3.46 -7.92 2.16
CA SER A 24 -2.51 -8.01 3.25
C SER A 24 -2.36 -6.62 3.88
N ASN A 25 -2.43 -6.54 5.21
CA ASN A 25 -2.12 -5.31 5.95
C ASN A 25 -0.61 -4.99 5.89
N GLU A 26 0.18 -5.77 5.17
CA GLU A 26 1.58 -5.50 4.90
C GLU A 26 1.76 -4.45 3.81
N ILE A 27 2.78 -3.60 3.99
CA ILE A 27 3.17 -2.58 3.00
C ILE A 27 3.83 -3.17 1.75
N TYR A 28 4.32 -4.41 1.80
CA TYR A 28 5.10 -4.99 0.71
C TYR A 28 4.29 -5.13 -0.58
N GLY A 29 4.96 -4.93 -1.72
CA GLY A 29 4.37 -5.06 -3.06
C GLY A 29 4.39 -3.78 -3.87
N LYS A 30 3.71 -3.81 -5.03
CA LYS A 30 3.61 -2.71 -5.98
C LYS A 30 2.34 -1.90 -5.73
N TRP A 31 2.51 -0.58 -5.69
CA TRP A 31 1.47 0.38 -5.36
C TRP A 31 1.40 1.45 -6.44
N LYS A 32 0.24 1.62 -7.07
CA LYS A 32 -0.02 2.67 -8.05
C LYS A 32 -0.44 3.95 -7.33
N LEU A 33 0.19 5.08 -7.63
CA LEU A 33 -0.22 6.37 -7.09
C LEU A 33 -1.57 6.80 -7.70
N THR A 34 -2.51 7.21 -6.87
CA THR A 34 -3.86 7.61 -7.30
C THR A 34 -4.21 9.04 -6.94
N GLU A 35 -3.78 9.52 -5.77
CA GLU A 35 -4.09 10.88 -5.31
C GLU A 35 -2.90 11.47 -4.54
N THR A 36 -2.78 12.79 -4.61
CA THR A 36 -1.80 13.57 -3.86
C THR A 36 -2.50 14.70 -3.12
N LEU A 37 -1.97 15.05 -1.95
CA LEU A 37 -2.37 16.21 -1.17
C LEU A 37 -1.12 17.07 -0.94
N PHE A 38 -1.26 18.37 -1.18
CA PHE A 38 -0.29 19.39 -0.83
C PHE A 38 -1.08 20.65 -0.45
N ASP A 39 -1.00 21.05 0.81
CA ASP A 39 -1.58 22.29 1.33
C ASP A 39 -0.48 23.33 1.52
N ILE A 40 -0.77 24.57 1.15
CA ILE A 40 0.13 25.72 1.32
C ILE A 40 -0.10 26.49 2.63
N GLY A 41 -0.92 25.93 3.54
CA GLY A 41 -1.22 26.51 4.84
C GLY A 41 -2.45 27.44 4.83
N ASN A 42 -3.25 27.41 3.76
CA ASN A 42 -4.50 28.19 3.69
C ASN A 42 -5.74 27.40 4.12
N GLY A 43 -5.55 26.13 4.52
CA GLY A 43 -6.60 25.24 5.02
C GLY A 43 -7.52 24.68 3.93
N GLN A 44 -7.15 24.83 2.65
CA GLN A 44 -7.93 24.34 1.51
C GLN A 44 -7.35 23.07 0.88
N GLY A 45 -6.29 22.52 1.48
CA GLY A 45 -5.66 21.29 1.02
C GLY A 45 -6.65 20.14 0.93
N LYS A 46 -6.73 19.54 -0.26
CA LYS A 46 -7.53 18.33 -0.51
C LYS A 46 -6.76 17.37 -1.39
N TYR A 47 -7.07 16.08 -1.26
CA TYR A 47 -6.57 15.09 -2.19
C TYR A 47 -7.10 15.36 -3.60
N THR A 48 -6.19 15.40 -4.55
CA THR A 48 -6.49 15.52 -5.99
C THR A 48 -6.01 14.26 -6.71
N LYS A 49 -6.82 13.76 -7.63
CA LYS A 49 -6.46 12.62 -8.47
C LYS A 49 -5.23 12.94 -9.32
N VAL A 50 -4.29 12.01 -9.40
CA VAL A 50 -3.13 12.13 -10.27
C VAL A 50 -3.58 11.96 -11.71
N THR A 51 -3.22 12.94 -12.54
CA THR A 51 -3.38 12.92 -13.99
C THR A 51 -2.03 12.75 -14.67
N GLY A 52 -1.99 12.04 -15.80
CA GLY A 52 -0.77 11.85 -16.58
C GLY A 52 -0.25 10.40 -16.55
N PRO A 53 1.06 10.20 -16.76
CA PRO A 53 1.66 8.88 -16.84
C PRO A 53 1.41 8.03 -15.59
N TYR A 54 1.35 6.72 -15.79
CA TYR A 54 1.26 5.76 -14.71
C TYR A 54 2.48 5.88 -13.78
N LYS A 55 2.24 6.14 -12.48
CA LYS A 55 3.27 6.18 -11.44
C LYS A 55 3.07 5.10 -10.38
N PHE A 56 4.15 4.51 -9.90
CA PHE A 56 4.15 3.46 -8.90
C PHE A 56 5.34 3.51 -7.94
N ILE A 57 5.18 2.81 -6.82
CA ILE A 57 6.24 2.52 -5.86
C ILE A 57 6.18 1.05 -5.46
N ILE A 58 7.33 0.43 -5.24
CA ILE A 58 7.46 -0.97 -4.81
C ILE A 58 8.21 -1.00 -3.50
N PHE A 59 7.60 -1.61 -2.48
CA PHE A 59 8.25 -1.94 -1.21
C PHE A 59 8.61 -3.42 -1.22
N ASP A 60 9.89 -3.73 -1.34
CA ASP A 60 10.38 -5.11 -1.33
C ASP A 60 10.66 -5.60 0.10
N LYS A 61 10.54 -6.92 0.34
CA LYS A 61 10.82 -7.53 1.67
C LYS A 61 12.27 -7.37 2.13
N SER A 62 13.21 -7.10 1.22
CA SER A 62 14.61 -6.76 1.53
C SER A 62 14.80 -5.34 2.09
N GLY A 63 13.74 -4.53 2.14
CA GLY A 63 13.81 -3.12 2.53
C GLY A 63 14.26 -2.20 1.40
N THR A 64 14.19 -2.63 0.14
CA THR A 64 14.46 -1.80 -1.05
C THR A 64 13.19 -1.14 -1.55
N VAL A 65 13.32 0.11 -2.01
CA VAL A 65 12.28 0.88 -2.69
C VAL A 65 12.64 1.02 -4.16
N LYS A 66 11.64 0.87 -5.05
CA LYS A 66 11.77 1.12 -6.49
C LYS A 66 10.54 1.85 -7.00
N GLY A 67 10.68 2.63 -8.07
CA GLY A 67 9.55 3.29 -8.73
C GLY A 67 9.86 4.74 -9.07
N ASP A 68 8.85 5.46 -9.52
CA ASP A 68 8.94 6.82 -10.05
C ASP A 68 8.23 7.87 -9.18
N VAL A 69 7.49 7.43 -8.16
CA VAL A 69 6.80 8.33 -7.22
C VAL A 69 7.80 9.07 -6.32
N MET A 70 8.89 8.40 -5.93
CA MET A 70 9.95 8.93 -5.09
C MET A 70 11.31 8.44 -5.61
N PRO A 71 11.82 9.01 -6.72
CA PRO A 71 12.98 8.46 -7.43
C PRO A 71 14.27 8.46 -6.59
N ASP A 72 14.38 9.37 -5.63
CA ASP A 72 15.56 9.48 -4.78
C ASP A 72 15.56 8.52 -3.58
N ILE A 73 14.44 7.83 -3.31
CA ILE A 73 14.29 6.89 -2.19
C ILE A 73 14.65 5.49 -2.65
N THR A 74 15.66 4.90 -2.01
CA THR A 74 16.21 3.59 -2.41
C THR A 74 15.95 2.50 -1.38
N ARG A 75 15.74 2.87 -0.11
CA ARG A 75 15.52 1.94 1.00
C ARG A 75 14.42 2.44 1.92
N PHE A 76 13.83 1.52 2.67
CA PHE A 76 12.91 1.84 3.73
C PHE A 76 13.09 0.95 4.94
N LYS A 77 12.60 1.43 6.08
CA LYS A 77 12.53 0.67 7.33
C LYS A 77 11.21 0.96 8.03
N LEU A 78 10.52 -0.09 8.47
CA LEU A 78 9.34 0.06 9.32
C LEU A 78 9.83 0.32 10.74
N VAL A 79 9.45 1.47 11.29
CA VAL A 79 9.78 1.84 12.67
C VAL A 79 8.75 1.23 13.61
N ASP A 80 7.48 1.37 13.26
CA ASP A 80 6.34 0.79 13.99
C ASP A 80 5.14 0.59 13.03
N SER A 81 3.95 0.34 13.58
CA SER A 81 2.72 0.12 12.80
C SER A 81 2.18 1.35 12.09
N VAL A 82 2.71 2.55 12.37
CA VAL A 82 2.24 3.83 11.82
C VAL A 82 3.37 4.68 11.23
N LYS A 83 4.65 4.34 11.43
CA LYS A 83 5.82 5.08 10.93
C LYS A 83 6.74 4.24 10.05
N ILE A 84 7.17 4.86 8.95
CA ILE A 84 8.15 4.34 8.01
C ILE A 84 9.27 5.36 7.82
N GLU A 85 10.51 4.90 7.89
CA GLU A 85 11.67 5.67 7.49
C GLU A 85 11.94 5.41 6.01
N LEU A 86 12.01 6.49 5.23
CA LEU A 86 12.42 6.47 3.83
C LEU A 86 13.85 7.00 3.73
N ILE A 87 14.72 6.23 3.09
CA ILE A 87 16.15 6.50 3.02
C ILE A 87 16.49 6.83 1.57
N SER A 88 17.13 7.97 1.39
CA SER A 88 17.65 8.43 0.11
C SER A 88 19.17 8.28 0.08
N ASN A 89 19.72 8.12 -1.13
CA ASN A 89 21.16 8.25 -1.31
C ASN A 89 21.63 9.71 -1.26
N ASN A 90 20.71 10.68 -1.40
CA ASN A 90 21.03 12.10 -1.50
C ASN A 90 20.98 12.82 -0.14
N TYR A 91 20.41 12.20 0.89
CA TYR A 91 20.25 12.79 2.22
C TYR A 91 21.03 12.00 3.26
N ILE A 92 21.62 12.72 4.23
CA ILE A 92 22.44 12.13 5.31
C ILE A 92 21.56 11.33 6.28
N MET A 93 20.30 11.74 6.47
CA MET A 93 19.39 11.16 7.47
C MET A 93 18.11 10.61 6.83
N PRO A 94 17.58 9.48 7.35
CA PRO A 94 16.27 8.98 6.94
C PRO A 94 15.14 9.98 7.26
N ILE A 95 14.12 10.04 6.39
CA ILE A 95 12.94 10.88 6.62
C ILE A 95 11.80 9.99 7.11
N THR A 96 11.33 10.25 8.33
CA THR A 96 10.20 9.52 8.91
C THR A 96 8.88 10.05 8.36
N HIS A 97 8.10 9.15 7.77
CA HIS A 97 6.75 9.39 7.29
C HIS A 97 5.76 8.62 8.16
N ARG A 98 4.52 9.10 8.25
CA ARG A 98 3.42 8.24 8.68
C ARG A 98 2.93 7.41 7.51
N TYR A 99 2.47 6.20 7.77
CA TYR A 99 1.84 5.36 6.76
C TYR A 99 0.65 4.60 7.31
N LYS A 100 -0.22 4.17 6.41
CA LYS A 100 -1.36 3.30 6.74
C LYS A 100 -1.64 2.37 5.56
N VAL A 101 -1.67 1.07 5.85
CA VAL A 101 -2.16 0.05 4.91
C VAL A 101 -3.58 -0.34 5.35
N SER A 102 -4.50 -0.43 4.41
CA SER A 102 -5.86 -0.91 4.66
C SER A 102 -6.34 -1.68 3.43
N GLY A 103 -6.12 -2.99 3.44
CA GLY A 103 -6.44 -3.87 2.32
C GLY A 103 -5.59 -3.56 1.07
N ASN A 104 -6.26 -3.04 0.03
CA ASN A 104 -5.62 -2.64 -1.23
C ASN A 104 -5.26 -1.15 -1.28
N LYS A 105 -5.34 -0.43 -0.16
CA LYS A 105 -4.99 1.00 -0.08
C LYS A 105 -3.74 1.19 0.77
N LEU A 106 -2.88 2.09 0.32
CA LEU A 106 -1.74 2.60 1.06
C LEU A 106 -1.83 4.12 1.10
N GLU A 107 -1.62 4.68 2.27
CA GLU A 107 -1.44 6.11 2.48
C GLU A 107 -0.05 6.34 3.06
N ILE A 108 0.69 7.31 2.52
CA ILE A 108 1.97 7.79 3.06
C ILE A 108 1.85 9.29 3.25
N ASN A 109 2.13 9.75 4.47
CA ASN A 109 2.09 11.15 4.85
C ASN A 109 3.51 11.63 5.20
N PRO A 110 4.10 12.48 4.35
CA PRO A 110 5.33 13.19 4.67
C PRO A 110 5.20 14.04 5.95
N PRO A 111 6.32 14.30 6.65
CA PRO A 111 6.34 15.13 7.84
C PRO A 111 6.24 16.63 7.50
N CYS A 112 5.19 17.01 6.78
CA CYS A 112 4.90 18.41 6.48
C CYS A 112 4.23 19.10 7.68
N ILE A 113 4.51 20.39 7.86
CA ILE A 113 3.78 21.25 8.82
C ILE A 113 2.36 21.44 8.31
N GLU A 114 2.23 21.74 7.02
CA GLU A 114 0.98 21.79 6.27
C GLU A 114 0.56 20.38 5.79
N GLY A 115 -0.70 20.20 5.39
CA GLY A 115 -1.20 18.89 4.96
C GLY A 115 -0.48 18.35 3.70
N CYS A 116 0.20 17.21 3.83
CA CYS A 116 0.77 16.46 2.71
C CYS A 116 0.33 14.99 2.74
N GLY A 117 0.17 14.38 1.56
CA GLY A 117 -0.16 12.97 1.51
C GLY A 117 -0.13 12.35 0.12
N LEU A 118 0.11 11.05 0.09
CA LEU A 118 0.14 10.23 -1.11
C LEU A 118 -0.77 9.04 -0.88
N LYS A 119 -1.71 8.81 -1.79
CA LYS A 119 -2.61 7.65 -1.76
C LYS A 119 -2.33 6.73 -2.93
N PHE A 120 -2.36 5.45 -2.64
CA PHE A 120 -2.06 4.41 -3.59
C PHE A 120 -3.08 3.29 -3.55
N VAL A 121 -3.15 2.55 -4.66
CA VAL A 121 -3.85 1.27 -4.75
C VAL A 121 -2.89 0.15 -5.09
N ARG A 122 -3.08 -1.00 -4.45
CA ARG A 122 -2.29 -2.21 -4.70
C ARG A 122 -2.49 -2.68 -6.15
N GLN A 123 -1.41 -3.14 -6.78
CA GLN A 123 -1.40 -3.75 -8.11
C GLN A 123 -1.21 -5.26 -7.99
#